data_AF-U3LZP7-F1
#
_entry.id   AF-U3LZP7-F1
#
_cell.length_a   1.000
_cell.length_b   1.000
_cell.length_c   1.000
_cell.angle_alpha   90.00
_cell.angle_beta   90.00
_cell.angle_gamma   90.00
#
_symmetry.space_group_name_H-M   'P 1'
#
loop_
_entity.id
_entity.type
_entity.pdbx_description
1 polymer ?
#
loop_
_entity_poly.entity_id
_entity_poly.type
_entity_poly.pdbx_seq_one_letter_code
_entity_poly.pdbx_strand_id
1 'polypeptide(L)'
;MGQAAWKGFVLSLFDYKTAKFVVAKSKKVGLLYRVLQLTILLYLLIWVFLIKKSYQDIDTSLQSAVVTKVKGVAYTNTTMLGERLWDVADFVIPSQGENVFFVVTNLIVTPNQRQGICAEREGIPDGECSEDTDCHAGESVVAGHGLKTGRCLRVGNSTRGTCEIFAWCPVETKSMPTDPLLKDAEGFTIFIKNFIRFPKFNFSK
;
A
#
# COMPACT_ATOMS: atom_id res chain seq x y z
N MET A 1 50.55 60.36 35.97
CA MET A 1 50.66 59.60 34.71
C MET A 1 49.45 58.71 34.36
N GLY A 2 48.48 58.43 35.26
CA GLY A 2 47.38 57.46 35.01
C GLY A 2 46.10 57.92 34.29
N GLN A 3 45.77 59.22 34.26
CA GLN A 3 44.52 59.71 33.64
C GLN A 3 44.54 59.72 32.10
N ALA A 4 45.72 59.85 31.48
CA ALA A 4 45.85 59.81 30.02
C ALA A 4 45.73 58.39 29.45
N ALA A 5 46.21 57.37 30.19
CA ALA A 5 46.14 55.97 29.81
C ALA A 5 44.70 55.42 29.84
N TRP A 6 43.88 55.82 30.82
CA TRP A 6 42.47 55.44 30.89
C TRP A 6 41.63 56.03 29.75
N LYS A 7 41.87 57.30 29.39
CA LYS A 7 41.20 57.93 28.23
C LYS A 7 41.55 57.25 26.91
N GLY A 8 42.82 56.86 26.71
CA GLY A 8 43.25 56.10 25.52
C GLY A 8 42.61 54.71 25.43
N PHE A 9 42.47 54.03 26.58
CA PHE A 9 41.81 52.72 26.65
C PHE A 9 40.31 52.79 26.32
N VAL A 10 39.60 53.80 26.84
CA VAL A 10 38.17 54.00 26.54
C VAL A 10 37.95 54.33 25.05
N LEU A 11 38.84 55.09 24.42
CA LEU A 11 38.75 55.39 22.99
C LEU A 11 39.00 54.16 22.12
N SER A 12 39.93 53.29 22.51
CA SER A 12 40.21 52.03 21.81
C SER A 12 39.05 51.03 21.83
N LEU A 13 38.14 51.10 22.82
CA LEU A 13 36.93 50.25 22.85
C LEU A 13 35.89 50.63 21.79
N PHE A 14 35.95 51.87 21.29
CA PHE A 14 35.08 52.37 20.21
C PHE A 14 35.77 52.35 18.84
N ASP A 15 36.97 51.77 18.73
CA ASP A 15 37.65 51.62 17.46
C ASP A 15 37.03 50.49 16.63
N TYR A 16 36.27 50.88 15.61
CA TYR A 16 35.75 49.96 14.60
C TYR A 16 36.58 50.03 13.33
N LYS A 17 37.36 48.98 13.06
CA LYS A 17 38.15 48.87 11.83
C LYS A 17 37.25 48.43 10.67
N THR A 18 37.20 49.25 9.61
CA THR A 18 36.53 48.91 8.36
C THR A 18 37.53 48.48 7.29
N ALA A 19 37.08 47.62 6.37
CA ALA A 19 37.86 47.29 5.19
C ALA A 19 37.99 48.53 4.29
N LYS A 20 39.22 48.81 3.81
CA LYS A 20 39.47 49.84 2.80
C LYS A 20 39.19 49.23 1.42
N PHE A 21 38.21 49.77 0.69
CA PHE A 21 37.86 49.34 -0.66
C PHE A 21 38.45 50.28 -1.72
N VAL A 22 38.87 49.73 -2.85
CA VAL A 22 39.31 50.50 -4.03
C VAL A 22 38.17 50.50 -5.06
N VAL A 23 37.71 51.68 -5.46
CA VAL A 23 36.58 51.84 -6.40
C VAL A 23 37.08 51.91 -7.83
N ALA A 24 36.91 50.85 -8.61
CA ALA A 24 37.22 50.83 -10.04
C ALA A 24 36.11 51.50 -10.86
N LYS A 25 36.41 52.62 -11.54
CA LYS A 25 35.45 53.38 -12.36
C LYS A 25 35.39 52.84 -13.81
N SER A 26 34.80 51.65 -14.00
CA SER A 26 34.59 51.06 -15.33
C SER A 26 33.11 50.74 -15.58
N LYS A 27 32.56 51.25 -16.69
CA LYS A 27 31.15 51.03 -17.08
C LYS A 27 30.84 49.54 -17.33
N LYS A 28 31.76 48.79 -17.95
CA LYS A 28 31.58 47.36 -18.27
C LYS A 28 31.47 46.51 -17.01
N VAL A 29 32.39 46.73 -16.06
CA VAL A 29 32.43 45.98 -14.78
C VAL A 29 31.23 46.34 -13.91
N GLY A 30 30.83 47.61 -13.87
CA GLY A 30 29.64 48.05 -13.15
C GLY A 30 28.34 47.46 -13.71
N LEU A 31 28.19 47.40 -15.04
CA LEU A 31 27.03 46.78 -15.67
C LEU A 31 26.97 45.27 -15.36
N LEU A 32 28.09 44.55 -15.51
CA LEU A 32 28.17 43.12 -15.18
C LEU A 32 27.74 42.85 -13.73
N TYR A 33 28.26 43.65 -12.78
CA TYR A 33 27.93 43.53 -11.37
C TYR A 33 26.44 43.78 -11.10
N ARG A 34 25.84 44.80 -11.72
CA ARG A 34 24.41 45.12 -11.56
C ARG A 34 23.49 44.07 -12.18
N VAL A 35 23.84 43.52 -13.34
CA VAL A 35 23.07 42.42 -13.97
C VAL A 35 23.11 41.18 -13.09
N LEU A 36 24.30 40.78 -12.61
CA LEU A 36 24.44 39.64 -11.72
C LEU A 36 23.64 39.83 -10.42
N GLN A 37 23.70 41.02 -9.83
CA GLN A 37 22.90 41.37 -8.66
C GLN A 37 21.39 41.25 -8.94
N LEU A 38 20.91 41.76 -10.08
CA LEU A 38 19.50 41.66 -10.48
C LEU A 38 19.06 40.21 -10.71
N THR A 39 19.88 39.39 -11.36
CA THR A 39 19.59 37.97 -11.59
C THR A 39 19.45 37.21 -10.27
N ILE A 40 20.37 37.44 -9.31
CA ILE A 40 20.30 36.82 -7.99
C ILE A 40 19.05 37.29 -7.23
N LEU A 41 18.78 38.60 -7.24
CA LEU A 41 17.59 39.16 -6.58
C LEU A 41 16.29 38.57 -7.17
N LEU A 42 16.20 38.50 -8.50
CA LEU A 42 15.04 37.96 -9.21
C LEU A 42 14.84 36.48 -8.89
N TYR A 43 15.91 35.69 -8.85
CA TYR A 43 15.86 34.28 -8.46
C TYR A 43 15.33 34.14 -7.03
N LEU A 44 15.87 34.90 -6.07
CA LEU A 44 15.40 34.82 -4.68
C LEU A 44 13.92 35.20 -4.57
N LEU A 45 13.51 36.33 -5.15
CA LEU A 45 12.12 36.79 -5.03
C LEU A 45 11.13 35.87 -5.75
N ILE A 46 11.39 35.53 -7.02
CA ILE A 46 10.45 34.73 -7.81
C ILE A 46 10.53 33.25 -7.42
N TRP A 47 11.71 32.65 -7.49
CA TRP A 47 11.85 31.21 -7.28
C TRP A 47 11.73 30.83 -5.80
N VAL A 48 12.50 31.48 -4.93
CA VAL A 48 12.58 31.07 -3.52
C VAL A 48 11.37 31.56 -2.71
N PHE A 49 10.97 32.82 -2.87
CA PHE A 49 9.85 33.37 -2.09
C PHE A 49 8.49 33.08 -2.71
N LEU A 50 8.27 33.36 -4.00
CA LEU A 50 6.94 33.17 -4.59
C LEU A 50 6.63 31.69 -4.91
N ILE A 51 7.51 31.01 -5.65
CA ILE A 51 7.26 29.63 -6.09
C ILE A 51 7.44 28.62 -4.95
N LYS A 52 8.59 28.67 -4.26
CA LYS A 52 8.87 27.75 -3.14
C LYS A 52 8.18 28.15 -1.83
N LYS A 53 7.57 29.33 -1.75
CA LYS A 53 6.87 29.83 -0.55
C LYS A 53 7.72 29.76 0.71
N SER A 54 9.02 30.06 0.61
CA SER A 54 9.96 29.93 1.73
C SER A 54 9.69 30.89 2.90
N TYR A 55 8.76 31.84 2.73
CA TYR A 55 8.26 32.68 3.81
C TYR A 55 7.20 31.98 4.69
N GLN A 56 6.69 30.83 4.24
CA GLN A 56 5.75 30.00 4.99
C GLN A 56 6.49 28.87 5.67
N ASP A 57 6.06 28.56 6.89
CA ASP A 57 6.53 27.38 7.59
C ASP A 57 5.70 26.16 7.15
N ILE A 58 6.34 24.99 7.06
CA ILE A 58 5.72 23.74 6.60
C ILE A 58 5.71 22.74 7.75
N ASP A 59 4.59 22.04 7.91
CA ASP A 59 4.47 20.90 8.82
C ASP A 59 4.65 19.60 8.04
N THR A 60 5.70 18.84 8.37
CA THR A 60 5.98 17.52 7.76
C THR A 60 5.31 16.39 8.53
N SER A 61 4.77 16.64 9.72
CA SER A 61 4.19 15.64 10.62
C SER A 61 2.68 15.50 10.45
N LEU A 62 2.23 15.32 9.20
CA LEU A 62 0.81 15.14 8.88
C LEU A 62 0.28 13.87 9.55
N GLN A 63 -0.76 14.03 10.36
CA GLN A 63 -1.54 12.92 10.91
C GLN A 63 -2.80 12.73 10.06
N SER A 64 -3.04 11.52 9.57
CA SER A 64 -4.25 11.19 8.83
C SER A 64 -4.96 9.98 9.44
N ALA A 65 -6.29 10.02 9.42
CA ALA A 65 -7.14 8.90 9.78
C ALA A 65 -8.20 8.73 8.68
N VAL A 66 -8.35 7.51 8.17
CA VAL A 66 -9.32 7.19 7.12
C VAL A 66 -10.33 6.20 7.69
N VAL A 67 -11.61 6.45 7.40
CA VAL A 67 -12.70 5.53 7.69
C VAL A 67 -13.40 5.24 6.38
N THR A 68 -13.46 3.96 6.00
CA THR A 68 -14.15 3.52 4.79
C THR A 68 -15.44 2.80 5.14
N LYS A 69 -16.47 2.98 4.31
CA LYS A 69 -17.74 2.27 4.44
C LYS A 69 -18.30 1.96 3.06
N VAL A 70 -18.42 0.68 2.75
CA VAL A 70 -19.02 0.21 1.51
C VAL A 70 -20.52 0.02 1.70
N LYS A 71 -21.32 0.31 0.68
CA LYS A 71 -22.74 0.01 0.60
C LYS A 71 -23.07 -0.58 -0.75
N GLY A 72 -23.78 -1.70 -0.73
CA GLY A 72 -24.21 -2.42 -1.92
C GLY A 72 -24.87 -3.72 -1.50
N VAL A 73 -25.66 -4.27 -2.41
CA VAL A 73 -26.20 -5.62 -2.30
C VAL A 73 -26.06 -6.28 -3.67
N ALA A 74 -25.73 -7.56 -3.69
CA ALA A 74 -25.68 -8.34 -4.92
C ALA A 74 -26.58 -9.56 -4.78
N TYR A 75 -27.26 -9.93 -5.85
CA TYR A 75 -28.11 -11.11 -5.86
C TYR A 75 -27.51 -12.16 -6.80
N THR A 76 -27.37 -13.39 -6.31
CA THR A 76 -26.88 -14.51 -7.10
C THR A 76 -27.89 -15.63 -7.08
N ASN A 77 -28.27 -16.12 -8.25
CA ASN A 77 -29.04 -17.36 -8.40
C ASN A 77 -28.19 -18.34 -9.20
N THR A 78 -27.56 -19.29 -8.50
CA THR A 78 -26.77 -20.34 -9.15
C THR A 78 -27.28 -21.71 -8.73
N THR A 79 -27.10 -22.71 -9.60
CA THR A 79 -27.49 -24.11 -9.29
C THR A 79 -26.82 -24.67 -8.04
N MET A 80 -25.70 -24.10 -7.61
CA MET A 80 -24.86 -24.60 -6.52
C MET A 80 -25.16 -23.92 -5.17
N LEU A 81 -25.33 -22.60 -5.17
CA LEU A 81 -25.63 -21.84 -3.94
C LEU A 81 -27.12 -21.53 -3.78
N GLY A 82 -27.93 -21.79 -4.81
CA GLY A 82 -29.33 -21.37 -4.86
C GLY A 82 -29.46 -19.86 -4.98
N GLU A 83 -30.61 -19.36 -4.52
CA GLU A 83 -30.89 -17.94 -4.39
C GLU A 83 -30.21 -17.41 -3.12
N ARG A 84 -29.23 -16.52 -3.29
CA ARG A 84 -28.51 -15.88 -2.19
C ARG A 84 -28.37 -14.39 -2.42
N LEU A 85 -28.67 -13.63 -1.37
CA LEU A 85 -28.37 -12.21 -1.27
C LEU A 85 -27.02 -12.04 -0.58
N TRP A 86 -26.15 -11.22 -1.15
CA TRP A 86 -24.86 -10.84 -0.60
C TRP A 86 -24.91 -9.41 -0.11
N ASP A 87 -24.51 -9.19 1.13
CA ASP A 87 -24.41 -7.86 1.72
C ASP A 87 -22.97 -7.50 2.12
N VAL A 88 -22.82 -6.31 2.68
CA VAL A 88 -21.52 -5.75 3.09
C VAL A 88 -20.78 -6.66 4.07
N ALA A 89 -21.48 -7.44 4.91
CA ALA A 89 -20.85 -8.35 5.85
C ALA A 89 -20.30 -9.61 5.16
N ASP A 90 -20.85 -10.01 4.01
CA ASP A 90 -20.38 -11.16 3.25
C ASP A 90 -19.18 -10.82 2.33
N PHE A 91 -19.24 -9.70 1.60
CA PHE A 91 -18.26 -9.39 0.55
C PHE A 91 -17.14 -8.42 0.98
N VAL A 92 -17.23 -7.77 2.15
CA VAL A 92 -16.18 -6.87 2.65
C VAL A 92 -15.34 -7.52 3.75
N ILE A 93 -14.04 -7.64 3.51
CA ILE A 93 -13.11 -8.32 4.44
C ILE A 93 -11.84 -7.46 4.63
N PRO A 94 -11.41 -7.14 5.86
CA PRO A 94 -12.18 -7.21 7.11
C PRO A 94 -13.34 -6.20 7.10
N SER A 95 -14.36 -6.45 7.91
CA SER A 95 -15.54 -5.56 8.01
C SER A 95 -15.21 -4.17 8.58
N GLN A 96 -14.07 -4.03 9.26
CA GLN A 96 -13.52 -2.74 9.71
C GLN A 96 -12.35 -2.34 8.82
N GLY A 97 -12.65 -1.72 7.69
CA GLY A 97 -11.65 -1.13 6.81
C GLY A 97 -11.22 0.25 7.32
N GLU A 98 -10.06 0.33 7.98
CA GLU A 98 -9.41 1.61 8.28
C GLU A 98 -8.92 2.23 6.97
N ASN A 99 -7.69 1.91 6.59
CA ASN A 99 -7.00 2.50 5.43
C ASN A 99 -7.15 1.63 4.17
N VAL A 100 -7.51 0.36 4.34
CA VAL A 100 -7.62 -0.66 3.29
C VAL A 100 -8.91 -1.44 3.51
N PHE A 101 -9.62 -1.72 2.42
CA PHE A 101 -10.78 -2.59 2.39
C PHE A 101 -10.69 -3.49 1.16
N PHE A 102 -11.27 -4.68 1.23
CA PHE A 102 -11.36 -5.63 0.13
C PHE A 102 -12.83 -5.87 -0.21
N VAL A 103 -13.14 -5.96 -1.50
CA VAL A 103 -14.48 -6.28 -2.00
C VAL A 103 -14.37 -7.54 -2.84
N VAL A 104 -15.06 -8.60 -2.42
CA VAL A 104 -15.14 -9.86 -3.17
C VAL A 104 -16.00 -9.66 -4.42
N THR A 105 -15.42 -9.89 -5.60
CA THR A 105 -16.12 -9.79 -6.89
C THR A 105 -16.40 -11.17 -7.51
N ASN A 106 -15.57 -12.17 -7.19
CA ASN A 106 -15.73 -13.54 -7.63
C ASN A 106 -15.39 -14.49 -6.47
N LEU A 107 -16.04 -15.66 -6.44
CA LEU A 107 -15.86 -16.62 -5.36
C LEU A 107 -16.12 -18.05 -5.81
N ILE A 108 -15.42 -18.98 -5.17
CA ILE A 108 -15.64 -20.41 -5.26
C ILE A 108 -16.01 -20.89 -3.85
N VAL A 109 -17.09 -21.65 -3.75
CA VAL A 109 -17.58 -22.18 -2.47
C VAL A 109 -17.61 -23.69 -2.52
N THR A 110 -16.93 -24.31 -1.55
CA THR A 110 -16.97 -25.75 -1.28
C THR A 110 -17.65 -25.95 0.07
N PRO A 111 -18.98 -26.20 0.11
CA PRO A 111 -19.72 -26.29 1.36
C PRO A 111 -19.41 -27.59 2.11
N ASN A 112 -19.61 -27.57 3.43
CA ASN A 112 -19.57 -28.75 4.30
C ASN A 112 -18.24 -29.52 4.29
N GLN A 113 -17.11 -28.83 4.12
CA GLN A 113 -15.81 -29.47 4.29
C GLN A 113 -15.64 -29.99 5.72
N ARG A 114 -15.19 -31.24 5.83
CA ARG A 114 -14.86 -31.90 7.10
C ARG A 114 -13.50 -32.54 6.98
N GLN A 115 -12.77 -32.62 8.08
CA GLN A 115 -11.51 -33.36 8.09
C GLN A 115 -11.80 -34.84 7.81
N GLY A 116 -11.12 -35.38 6.82
CA GLY A 116 -11.34 -36.74 6.36
C GLY A 116 -10.30 -37.14 5.33
N ILE A 117 -10.55 -38.29 4.71
CA ILE A 117 -9.71 -38.85 3.67
C ILE A 117 -10.47 -38.75 2.35
N CYS A 118 -9.87 -38.13 1.34
CA CYS A 118 -10.44 -37.97 0.01
C CYS A 118 -9.35 -37.91 -1.06
N ALA A 119 -9.75 -38.00 -2.32
CA ALA A 119 -8.86 -37.81 -3.46
C ALA A 119 -8.41 -36.34 -3.57
N GLU A 120 -7.14 -36.13 -3.91
CA GLU A 120 -6.62 -34.80 -4.28
C GLU A 120 -7.23 -34.30 -5.61
N ARG A 121 -7.23 -32.98 -5.81
CA ARG A 121 -7.73 -32.31 -7.01
C ARG A 121 -6.88 -32.67 -8.23
N GLU A 122 -7.57 -33.01 -9.33
CA GLU A 122 -6.93 -33.21 -10.64
C GLU A 122 -6.25 -31.92 -11.14
N GLY A 123 -5.03 -32.05 -11.68
CA GLY A 123 -4.23 -30.93 -12.19
C GLY A 123 -3.18 -30.41 -11.23
N ILE A 124 -3.01 -31.00 -10.04
CA ILE A 124 -1.86 -30.76 -9.16
C ILE A 124 -0.78 -31.80 -9.51
N PRO A 125 0.37 -31.40 -10.08
CA PRO A 125 1.37 -32.35 -10.56
C PRO A 125 1.90 -33.31 -9.49
N ASP A 126 2.08 -32.85 -8.25
CA ASP A 126 2.57 -33.67 -7.12
C ASP A 126 1.45 -34.54 -6.50
N GLY A 127 0.20 -34.31 -6.88
CA GLY A 127 -0.96 -35.11 -6.46
C GLY A 127 -1.37 -36.17 -7.49
N GLU A 128 -0.78 -36.17 -8.69
CA GLU A 128 -1.04 -37.18 -9.72
C GLU A 128 -0.26 -38.46 -9.44
N CYS A 129 -0.92 -39.60 -9.60
CA CYS A 129 -0.31 -40.91 -9.39
C CYS A 129 -0.74 -41.90 -10.48
N SER A 130 0.14 -42.82 -10.80
CA SER A 130 -0.23 -44.02 -11.56
C SER A 130 -0.35 -45.18 -10.59
N GLU A 131 0.58 -45.36 -9.66
CA GLU A 131 0.62 -46.46 -8.69
C GLU A 131 0.63 -45.97 -7.24
N ASP A 132 0.29 -46.84 -6.28
CA ASP A 132 0.30 -46.51 -4.84
C ASP A 132 1.68 -46.06 -4.36
N THR A 133 2.75 -46.54 -5.00
CA THR A 133 4.14 -46.15 -4.69
C THR A 133 4.46 -44.69 -5.00
N ASP A 134 3.70 -44.06 -5.89
CA ASP A 134 3.88 -42.64 -6.25
C ASP A 134 3.37 -41.72 -5.13
N CYS A 135 2.50 -42.24 -4.26
CA CYS A 135 1.92 -41.51 -3.13
C CYS A 135 2.67 -41.85 -1.84
N HIS A 136 3.80 -41.21 -1.56
CA HIS A 136 4.54 -41.46 -0.32
C HIS A 136 3.76 -41.03 0.93
N ALA A 137 3.46 -41.99 1.81
CA ALA A 137 2.66 -41.74 3.01
C ALA A 137 3.36 -40.77 3.97
N GLY A 138 2.62 -39.77 4.47
CA GLY A 138 3.11 -38.76 5.40
C GLY A 138 3.73 -37.52 4.74
N GLU A 139 3.89 -37.51 3.42
CA GLU A 139 4.34 -36.34 2.68
C GLU A 139 3.17 -35.39 2.36
N SER A 140 3.40 -34.08 2.47
CA SER A 140 2.44 -33.07 2.02
C SER A 140 2.45 -32.95 0.50
N VAL A 141 1.28 -32.79 -0.12
CA VAL A 141 1.20 -32.47 -1.55
C VAL A 141 1.65 -31.02 -1.78
N VAL A 142 2.69 -30.83 -2.59
CA VAL A 142 3.21 -29.50 -2.96
C VAL A 142 2.16 -28.77 -3.80
N ALA A 143 1.77 -27.57 -3.35
CA ALA A 143 0.68 -26.79 -3.93
C ALA A 143 -0.69 -27.53 -3.95
N GLY A 144 -0.87 -28.52 -3.07
CA GLY A 144 -2.14 -29.21 -2.83
C GLY A 144 -2.79 -28.89 -1.50
N HIS A 145 -3.71 -29.75 -1.06
CA HIS A 145 -4.64 -29.45 0.03
C HIS A 145 -4.35 -30.24 1.32
N GLY A 146 -3.50 -31.28 1.27
CA GLY A 146 -3.28 -32.14 2.44
C GLY A 146 -2.08 -33.09 2.36
N LEU A 147 -2.09 -34.10 3.22
CA LEU A 147 -1.03 -35.10 3.36
C LEU A 147 -1.40 -36.41 2.66
N LYS A 148 -0.47 -36.96 1.86
CA LYS A 148 -0.59 -38.25 1.18
C LYS A 148 -0.68 -39.38 2.20
N THR A 149 -1.62 -40.31 1.97
CA THR A 149 -1.86 -41.47 2.86
C THR A 149 -1.11 -42.74 2.45
N GLY A 150 -0.59 -42.82 1.23
CA GLY A 150 0.03 -44.04 0.70
C GLY A 150 -0.70 -44.68 -0.49
N ARG A 151 -1.87 -44.17 -0.88
CA ARG A 151 -2.77 -44.83 -1.84
C ARG A 151 -3.08 -43.95 -3.03
N CYS A 152 -3.18 -44.55 -4.21
CA CYS A 152 -3.55 -43.90 -5.46
C CYS A 152 -5.01 -44.22 -5.83
N LEU A 153 -5.85 -43.20 -5.90
CA LEU A 153 -7.26 -43.34 -6.28
C LEU A 153 -7.41 -43.12 -7.79
N ARG A 154 -7.75 -44.19 -8.51
CA ARG A 154 -7.98 -44.15 -9.96
C ARG A 154 -9.47 -44.04 -10.28
N VAL A 155 -9.82 -43.18 -11.23
CA VAL A 155 -11.20 -43.05 -11.73
C VAL A 155 -11.43 -44.08 -12.85
N GLY A 156 -12.10 -45.19 -12.53
CA GLY A 156 -12.41 -46.27 -13.48
C GLY A 156 -11.16 -47.04 -13.96
N ASN A 157 -11.08 -47.35 -15.26
CA ASN A 157 -9.94 -48.03 -15.88
C ASN A 157 -8.84 -47.06 -16.36
N SER A 158 -8.82 -45.83 -15.84
CA SER A 158 -7.83 -44.82 -16.23
C SER A 158 -6.46 -45.16 -15.64
N THR A 159 -5.40 -44.93 -16.42
CA THR A 159 -4.01 -45.08 -15.96
C THR A 159 -3.56 -43.92 -15.06
N ARG A 160 -4.31 -42.81 -15.06
CA ARG A 160 -4.07 -41.62 -14.24
C ARG A 160 -5.06 -41.61 -13.08
N GLY A 161 -4.55 -41.45 -11.87
CA GLY A 161 -5.30 -41.24 -10.65
C GLY A 161 -4.75 -40.04 -9.87
N THR A 162 -5.35 -39.79 -8.71
CA THR A 162 -4.84 -38.81 -7.75
C THR A 162 -4.59 -39.46 -6.40
N CYS A 163 -3.60 -38.97 -5.66
CA CYS A 163 -3.29 -39.51 -4.35
C CYS A 163 -4.46 -39.32 -3.38
N GLU A 164 -4.67 -40.33 -2.54
CA GLU A 164 -5.56 -40.26 -1.37
C GLU A 164 -4.86 -39.41 -0.30
N ILE A 165 -5.52 -38.32 0.11
CA ILE A 165 -4.99 -37.35 1.07
C ILE A 165 -5.86 -37.25 2.32
N PHE A 166 -5.23 -36.96 3.44
CA PHE A 166 -5.89 -36.48 4.65
C PHE A 166 -5.96 -34.95 4.59
N ALA A 167 -7.18 -34.41 4.42
CA ALA A 167 -7.42 -32.99 4.16
C ALA A 167 -8.82 -32.55 4.62
N TRP A 168 -9.17 -31.30 4.33
CA TRP A 168 -10.55 -30.82 4.37
C TRP A 168 -11.32 -31.33 3.15
N CYS A 169 -12.17 -32.33 3.37
CA CYS A 169 -12.88 -33.06 2.33
C CYS A 169 -14.36 -32.66 2.25
N PRO A 170 -14.95 -32.53 1.04
CA PRO A 170 -14.29 -32.67 -0.27
C PRO A 170 -13.37 -31.49 -0.59
N VAL A 171 -12.29 -31.75 -1.34
CA VAL A 171 -11.38 -30.68 -1.84
C VAL A 171 -12.09 -29.79 -2.88
N GLU A 172 -11.55 -28.59 -3.08
CA GLU A 172 -12.05 -27.67 -4.10
C GLU A 172 -11.75 -28.22 -5.50
N THR A 173 -12.77 -28.65 -6.23
CA THR A 173 -12.62 -29.23 -7.58
C THR A 173 -12.93 -28.25 -8.72
N LYS A 174 -13.50 -27.09 -8.42
CA LYS A 174 -14.01 -26.18 -9.45
C LYS A 174 -12.93 -25.25 -9.96
N SER A 175 -12.94 -25.02 -11.26
CA SER A 175 -12.20 -23.90 -11.86
C SER A 175 -12.89 -22.59 -11.51
N MET A 176 -12.12 -21.51 -11.48
CA MET A 176 -12.67 -20.18 -11.26
C MET A 176 -13.66 -19.84 -12.37
N PRO A 177 -14.88 -19.37 -12.04
CA PRO A 177 -15.84 -18.95 -13.05
C PRO A 177 -15.23 -17.87 -13.95
N THR A 178 -15.39 -18.00 -15.27
CA THR A 178 -14.88 -17.03 -16.25
C THR A 178 -15.51 -15.65 -16.05
N ASP A 179 -16.79 -15.64 -15.68
CA ASP A 179 -17.54 -14.44 -15.35
C ASP A 179 -17.55 -14.22 -13.83
N PRO A 180 -17.34 -12.99 -13.34
CA PRO A 180 -17.41 -12.71 -11.91
C PRO A 180 -18.83 -12.98 -11.39
N LEU A 181 -18.92 -13.69 -10.27
CA LEU A 181 -20.21 -14.05 -9.69
C LEU A 181 -20.96 -12.82 -9.15
N LEU A 182 -20.26 -11.84 -8.57
CA LEU A 182 -20.84 -10.59 -8.07
C LEU A 182 -20.64 -9.46 -9.08
N LYS A 183 -21.29 -9.55 -10.25
CA LYS A 183 -21.26 -8.49 -11.28
C LYS A 183 -21.82 -7.16 -10.76
N ASP A 184 -22.81 -7.22 -9.88
CA ASP A 184 -23.44 -6.05 -9.26
C ASP A 184 -22.48 -5.22 -8.39
N ALA A 185 -21.28 -5.74 -8.09
CA ALA A 185 -20.25 -5.01 -7.36
C ALA A 185 -19.80 -3.72 -8.05
N GLU A 186 -19.98 -3.60 -9.37
CA GLU A 186 -19.74 -2.35 -10.12
C GLU A 186 -20.65 -1.21 -9.63
N GLY A 187 -21.88 -1.53 -9.20
CA GLY A 187 -22.85 -0.56 -8.68
C GLY A 187 -22.68 -0.21 -7.20
N PHE A 188 -21.66 -0.75 -6.52
CA PHE A 188 -21.46 -0.49 -5.11
C PHE A 188 -20.93 0.92 -4.87
N THR A 189 -21.33 1.51 -3.75
CA THR A 189 -20.89 2.85 -3.35
C THR A 189 -19.92 2.75 -2.19
N ILE A 190 -18.89 3.58 -2.23
CA ILE A 190 -17.82 3.61 -1.22
C ILE A 190 -17.79 5.01 -0.63
N PHE A 191 -18.06 5.08 0.67
CA PHE A 191 -17.90 6.30 1.44
C PHE A 191 -16.51 6.31 2.08
N ILE A 192 -15.72 7.33 1.75
CA ILE A 192 -14.38 7.54 2.29
C ILE A 192 -14.40 8.82 3.11
N LYS A 193 -14.21 8.69 4.42
CA LYS A 193 -14.06 9.83 5.34
C LYS A 193 -12.60 9.93 5.74
N ASN A 194 -11.95 11.00 5.31
CA ASN A 194 -10.57 11.28 5.68
C ASN A 194 -10.53 12.47 6.64
N PHE A 195 -9.84 12.27 7.76
CA PHE A 195 -9.50 13.32 8.71
C PHE A 195 -8.00 13.59 8.60
N ILE A 196 -7.64 14.88 8.55
CA ILE A 196 -6.26 15.33 8.54
C ILE A 196 -6.01 16.29 9.69
N ARG A 197 -4.84 16.17 10.31
CA ARG A 197 -4.36 17.08 11.34
C ARG A 197 -2.93 17.49 11.06
N PHE A 198 -2.68 18.79 11.12
CA PHE A 198 -1.35 19.41 11.13
C PHE A 198 -1.05 19.84 12.57
N PRO A 199 -0.32 19.02 13.35
CA PRO A 199 -0.09 19.29 14.77
C PRO A 199 0.64 20.61 15.02
N LYS A 200 1.56 21.00 14.13
CA LYS A 200 2.36 22.22 14.27
C LYS A 200 1.50 23.49 14.27
N PHE A 201 0.42 23.48 13.51
CA PHE A 201 -0.50 24.62 13.38
C PHE A 201 -1.80 24.41 14.18
N ASN A 202 -1.91 23.30 14.91
CA ASN A 202 -3.12 22.85 15.59
C ASN A 202 -4.38 22.95 14.69
N PHE A 203 -4.23 22.55 13.43
CA PHE A 203 -5.29 22.59 12.43
C PHE A 203 -5.81 21.20 12.13
N SER A 204 -7.12 21.02 12.04
CA SER A 204 -7.78 19.76 11.69
C SER A 204 -8.89 19.96 10.66
N LYS A 205 -9.06 19.01 9.74
CA LYS A 205 -10.11 19.01 8.72
C LYS A 205 -10.61 17.60 8.43
#